data_AF-A0A2H3DLJ8-F1
#
_entry.id   AF-A0A2H3DLJ8-F1
#
_cell.length_a   1.000
_cell.length_b   1.000
_cell.length_c   1.000
_cell.angle_alpha   90.00
_cell.angle_beta   90.00
_cell.angle_gamma   90.00
#
_symmetry.space_group_name_H-M   'P 1'
#
loop_
_entity.id
_entity.type
_entity.pdbx_description
1 polymer ?
#
loop_
_entity_poly.entity_id
_entity_poly.type
_entity_poly.pdbx_seq_one_letter_code
_entity_poly.pdbx_strand_id
1 'polypeptide(L)'
;MHPLLASSRLNRAPISYDVTFAPSSTSVVDRRTRSAIPTHTLSQPATDPAKSIKLVLRCDRFPWPVVVYPQRPASITNLDLLYALHSMLSTRVTHEEWESLGHGRHAQLKATRAYEVRCAKLGGGWEDGVRRIDWLGEKTCLVGVEVDKSASECGVAKLVFAKP
;
A
#
# COMPACT_ATOMS: atom_id res chain seq x y z
N MET A 1 14.70 0.11 -7.63
CA MET A 1 13.52 0.72 -6.96
C MET A 1 13.88 2.14 -6.61
N HIS A 2 12.98 3.10 -6.84
CA HIS A 2 13.25 4.52 -6.61
C HIS A 2 13.62 4.76 -5.13
N PRO A 3 14.63 5.61 -4.81
CA PRO A 3 15.06 5.86 -3.43
C PRO A 3 13.96 6.32 -2.48
N LEU A 4 12.93 6.99 -3.01
CA LEU A 4 11.73 7.38 -2.26
C LEU A 4 11.01 6.18 -1.63
N LEU A 5 10.92 5.07 -2.38
CA LEU A 5 10.17 3.87 -2.02
C LEU A 5 11.08 2.75 -1.53
N ALA A 6 12.36 2.74 -1.91
CA ALA A 6 13.26 1.63 -1.62
C ALA A 6 13.47 1.45 -0.11
N SER A 7 13.02 0.31 0.41
CA SER A 7 13.33 -0.15 1.77
C SER A 7 14.26 -1.35 1.70
N SER A 8 15.04 -1.52 2.76
CA SER A 8 15.87 -2.69 3.01
C SER A 8 15.92 -2.96 4.52
N ARG A 9 16.50 -4.09 4.91
CA ARG A 9 16.69 -4.42 6.34
C ARG A 9 17.49 -3.35 7.11
N LEU A 10 18.41 -2.65 6.44
CA LEU A 10 19.31 -1.68 7.06
C LEU A 10 18.87 -0.23 6.87
N ASN A 11 18.06 0.06 5.85
CA ASN A 11 17.63 1.41 5.54
C ASN A 11 16.14 1.43 5.20
N ARG A 12 15.38 2.25 5.92
CA ARG A 12 13.94 2.41 5.70
C ARG A 12 13.70 3.56 4.73
N ALA A 13 12.79 3.37 3.77
CA ALA A 13 12.47 4.38 2.76
C ALA A 13 12.03 5.72 3.38
N PRO A 14 12.37 6.88 2.80
CA PRO A 14 12.01 8.17 3.37
C PRO A 14 10.51 8.47 3.33
N ILE A 15 9.71 7.74 2.55
CA ILE A 15 8.25 7.91 2.51
C ILE A 15 7.54 7.45 3.79
N SER A 16 6.48 8.17 4.16
CA SER A 16 5.44 7.76 5.07
C SER A 16 4.08 8.09 4.45
N TYR A 17 3.31 7.06 4.10
CA TYR A 17 1.99 7.24 3.47
C TYR A 17 0.91 6.43 4.20
N ASP A 18 -0.05 7.10 4.86
CA ASP A 18 -1.23 6.43 5.45
C ASP A 18 -2.23 6.07 4.35
N VAL A 19 -2.28 4.78 3.97
CA VAL A 19 -3.09 4.28 2.86
C VAL A 19 -4.60 4.35 3.10
N THR A 20 -5.01 4.72 4.32
CA THR A 20 -6.40 5.02 4.68
C THR A 20 -6.95 6.20 3.88
N PHE A 21 -6.07 7.13 3.50
CA PHE A 21 -6.42 8.31 2.72
C PHE A 21 -5.90 8.19 1.29
N ALA A 22 -6.60 8.80 0.34
CA ALA A 22 -6.10 8.89 -1.03
C ALA A 22 -4.72 9.60 -1.06
N PRO A 23 -3.84 9.26 -2.01
CA PRO A 23 -2.56 9.96 -2.17
C PRO A 23 -2.76 11.46 -2.37
N SER A 24 -2.18 12.27 -1.47
CA SER A 24 -2.25 13.73 -1.48
C SER A 24 -1.02 14.33 -0.80
N SER A 25 -0.87 15.65 -0.83
CA SER A 25 0.20 16.36 -0.11
C SER A 25 0.14 16.20 1.41
N THR A 26 -1.02 15.85 1.97
CA THR A 26 -1.21 15.66 3.41
C THR A 26 -1.06 14.20 3.84
N SER A 27 -1.36 13.24 2.97
CA SER A 27 -1.23 11.81 3.26
C SER A 27 0.14 11.25 2.91
N VAL A 28 0.80 11.79 1.88
CA VAL A 28 2.10 11.32 1.35
C VAL A 28 3.20 12.28 1.77
N VAL A 29 3.87 11.96 2.87
CA VAL A 29 4.86 12.84 3.50
C VAL A 29 6.22 12.16 3.66
N ASP A 30 7.27 12.96 3.81
CA ASP A 30 8.57 12.48 4.27
C ASP A 30 8.47 12.04 5.73
N ARG A 31 9.02 10.87 6.05
CA ARG A 31 8.93 10.26 7.37
C ARG A 31 9.62 11.09 8.45
N ARG A 32 10.73 11.77 8.12
CA ARG A 32 11.55 12.51 9.07
C ARG A 32 11.03 13.92 9.26
N THR A 33 10.78 14.64 8.16
CA THR A 33 10.36 16.06 8.22
C THR A 33 8.86 16.22 8.34
N ARG A 34 8.07 15.16 8.05
CA ARG A 34 6.60 15.19 7.94
C ARG A 34 6.10 16.22 6.91
N SER A 35 6.96 16.70 6.02
CA SER A 35 6.60 17.59 4.92
C SER A 35 6.07 16.81 3.72
N ALA A 36 5.18 17.41 2.94
CA ALA A 36 4.68 16.82 1.71
C ALA A 36 5.83 16.40 0.78
N ILE A 37 5.75 15.21 0.19
CA ILE A 37 6.69 14.81 -0.85
C ILE A 37 6.39 15.62 -2.12
N PRO A 38 7.38 16.25 -2.75
CA PRO A 38 7.15 17.06 -3.93
C PRO A 38 6.52 16.28 -5.10
N THR A 39 5.59 16.91 -5.81
CA THR A 39 4.87 16.31 -6.95
C THR A 39 5.81 15.84 -8.06
N HIS A 40 6.92 16.55 -8.29
CA HIS A 40 7.92 16.14 -9.28
C HIS A 40 8.59 14.82 -8.89
N THR A 41 8.87 14.58 -7.60
CA THR A 41 9.41 13.31 -7.10
C THR A 41 8.38 12.18 -7.23
N LEU A 42 7.10 12.47 -6.97
CA LEU A 42 6.03 11.50 -7.16
C LEU A 42 5.82 11.13 -8.64
N SER A 43 6.16 12.03 -9.56
CA SER A 43 6.09 11.81 -11.00
C SER A 43 7.29 11.07 -11.59
N GLN A 44 8.35 10.86 -10.81
CA GLN A 44 9.52 10.09 -11.25
C GLN A 44 9.19 8.59 -11.37
N PRO A 45 9.93 7.84 -12.21
CA PRO A 45 9.76 6.39 -12.32
C PRO A 45 9.93 5.69 -10.95
N ALA A 46 9.02 4.77 -10.62
CA ALA A 46 9.08 4.01 -9.36
C ALA A 46 10.22 2.97 -9.33
N THR A 47 10.76 2.63 -10.50
CA THR A 47 11.76 1.58 -10.65
C THR A 47 12.93 2.09 -11.49
N ASP A 48 14.08 1.45 -11.27
CA ASP A 48 15.29 1.66 -12.03
C ASP A 48 15.88 0.27 -12.30
N PRO A 49 15.94 -0.20 -13.57
CA PRO A 49 15.42 0.48 -14.76
C PRO A 49 13.90 0.66 -14.72
N ALA A 50 13.40 1.70 -15.41
CA ALA A 50 11.99 2.07 -15.42
C ALA A 50 11.12 1.02 -16.13
N LYS A 51 10.02 0.59 -15.49
CA LYS A 51 9.08 -0.37 -16.06
C LYS A 51 7.88 0.32 -16.70
N SER A 52 7.50 -0.11 -17.91
CA SER A 52 6.42 0.52 -18.70
C SER A 52 5.22 -0.38 -19.00
N ILE A 53 5.17 -1.59 -18.44
CA ILE A 53 4.06 -2.54 -18.68
C ILE A 53 3.26 -2.78 -17.40
N LYS A 54 3.89 -3.42 -16.41
CA LYS A 54 3.27 -3.69 -15.11
C LYS A 54 4.33 -3.87 -14.02
N LEU A 55 3.92 -3.63 -12.78
CA LEU A 55 4.69 -3.92 -11.56
C LEU A 55 3.77 -4.66 -10.59
N VAL A 56 4.23 -5.79 -10.05
CA VAL A 56 3.43 -6.61 -9.12
C VAL A 56 4.00 -6.43 -7.72
N LEU A 57 3.16 -6.01 -6.77
CA LEU A 57 3.56 -5.84 -5.38
C LEU A 57 2.84 -6.88 -4.52
N ARG A 58 3.57 -7.48 -3.58
CA ARG A 58 3.03 -8.46 -2.63
C ARG A 58 3.19 -7.96 -1.21
N CYS A 59 2.40 -8.50 -0.29
CA CYS A 59 2.53 -8.24 1.14
C CYS A 59 2.27 -9.54 1.90
N ASP A 60 2.98 -9.77 2.99
CA ASP A 60 2.73 -10.96 3.83
C ASP A 60 1.45 -10.81 4.68
N ARG A 61 0.88 -9.61 4.72
CA ARG A 61 -0.27 -9.28 5.59
C ARG A 61 -1.62 -9.45 4.90
N PHE A 62 -1.62 -9.59 3.58
CA PHE A 62 -2.82 -9.83 2.80
C PHE A 62 -2.49 -10.66 1.56
N PRO A 63 -3.42 -11.50 1.07
CA PRO A 63 -3.12 -12.46 0.00
C PRO A 63 -3.08 -11.82 -1.40
N TRP A 64 -3.72 -10.66 -1.60
CA TRP A 64 -3.88 -10.06 -2.92
C TRP A 64 -2.58 -9.45 -3.46
N PRO A 65 -2.18 -9.75 -4.71
CA PRO A 65 -1.16 -8.95 -5.37
C PRO A 65 -1.73 -7.58 -5.75
N VAL A 66 -0.96 -6.51 -5.52
CA VAL A 66 -1.25 -5.18 -6.06
C VAL A 66 -0.59 -5.09 -7.43
N VAL A 67 -1.38 -5.05 -8.49
CA VAL A 67 -0.85 -4.90 -9.85
C VAL A 67 -0.93 -3.43 -10.24
N VAL A 68 0.22 -2.83 -10.51
CA VAL A 68 0.34 -1.44 -10.91
C VAL A 68 0.54 -1.37 -12.42
N TYR A 69 -0.29 -0.58 -13.08
CA TYR A 69 -0.18 -0.24 -14.50
C TYR A 69 0.17 1.24 -14.65
N PRO A 70 0.95 1.62 -15.67
CA PRO A 70 1.23 3.03 -15.93
C PRO A 70 -0.06 3.74 -16.35
N GLN A 71 -0.32 4.93 -15.80
CA GLN A 71 -1.52 5.72 -16.14
C GLN A 71 -1.35 6.54 -17.44
N ARG A 72 -0.12 6.66 -17.93
CA ARG A 72 0.26 7.38 -19.16
C ARG A 72 1.12 6.46 -20.02
N PRO A 73 1.32 6.71 -21.33
CA PRO A 73 2.21 5.92 -22.22
C PRO A 73 3.71 6.10 -21.89
N ALA A 74 4.03 6.08 -20.60
CA ALA A 74 5.34 6.26 -20.00
C ALA A 74 5.60 5.12 -18.99
N SER A 75 6.70 5.24 -18.25
CA SER A 75 7.00 4.32 -17.15
C SER A 75 6.05 4.50 -15.95
N ILE A 76 5.89 3.43 -15.18
CA ILE A 76 5.19 3.44 -13.89
C ILE A 76 5.87 4.41 -12.94
N THR A 77 5.11 5.40 -12.46
CA THR A 77 5.58 6.43 -11.52
C THR A 77 5.39 6.04 -10.07
N ASN A 78 6.05 6.75 -9.15
CA ASN A 78 5.80 6.60 -7.71
C ASN A 78 4.31 6.85 -7.40
N LEU A 79 3.67 7.83 -8.04
CA LEU A 79 2.27 8.16 -7.85
C LEU A 79 1.33 7.03 -8.30
N ASP A 80 1.59 6.42 -9.46
CA ASP A 80 0.80 5.29 -9.98
C ASP A 80 0.77 4.13 -8.97
N LEU A 81 1.91 3.86 -8.33
CA LEU A 81 2.03 2.84 -7.28
C LEU A 81 1.15 3.16 -6.06
N LEU A 82 1.19 4.41 -5.58
CA LEU A 82 0.42 4.82 -4.40
C LEU A 82 -1.09 4.74 -4.68
N TYR A 83 -1.54 5.16 -5.86
CA TYR A 83 -2.96 5.05 -6.26
C TYR A 83 -3.40 3.60 -6.44
N ALA A 84 -2.60 2.77 -7.12
CA ALA A 84 -2.92 1.36 -7.29
C ALA A 84 -3.05 0.64 -5.94
N LEU A 85 -2.16 0.96 -4.99
CA LEU A 85 -2.22 0.45 -3.63
C LEU A 85 -3.49 0.91 -2.90
N HIS A 86 -3.78 2.21 -2.93
CA HIS A 86 -4.96 2.78 -2.27
C HIS A 86 -6.26 2.21 -2.83
N SER A 87 -6.38 2.12 -4.15
CA SER A 87 -7.57 1.58 -4.82
C SER A 87 -7.81 0.11 -4.46
N MET A 88 -6.76 -0.72 -4.51
CA MET A 88 -6.85 -2.14 -4.13
C MET A 88 -7.29 -2.30 -2.66
N LEU A 89 -6.65 -1.58 -1.73
CA LEU A 89 -6.96 -1.68 -0.31
C LEU A 89 -8.31 -1.06 0.07
N SER A 90 -8.81 -0.11 -0.72
CA SER A 90 -10.12 0.50 -0.53
C SER A 90 -11.26 -0.37 -1.05
N THR A 91 -10.97 -1.49 -1.71
CA THR A 91 -11.99 -2.41 -2.20
C THR A 91 -12.68 -3.13 -1.04
N ARG A 92 -14.00 -3.30 -1.13
CA ARG A 92 -14.79 -4.09 -0.18
C ARG A 92 -14.35 -5.55 -0.21
N VAL A 93 -14.29 -6.17 0.95
CA VAL A 93 -13.95 -7.59 1.09
C VAL A 93 -15.15 -8.43 0.64
N THR A 94 -14.90 -9.46 -0.16
CA THR A 94 -15.94 -10.41 -0.57
C THR A 94 -16.22 -11.42 0.55
N HIS A 95 -17.38 -12.09 0.49
CA HIS A 95 -17.70 -13.13 1.46
C HIS A 95 -16.67 -14.27 1.44
N GLU A 96 -16.23 -14.72 0.27
CA GLU A 96 -15.20 -15.75 0.12
C GLU A 96 -13.85 -15.32 0.74
N GLU A 97 -13.45 -14.06 0.54
CA GLU A 97 -12.26 -13.49 1.15
C GLU A 97 -12.37 -13.46 2.68
N TRP A 98 -13.54 -13.09 3.19
CA TRP A 98 -13.83 -13.09 4.62
C TRP A 98 -13.73 -14.49 5.23
N GLU A 99 -14.28 -15.51 4.56
CA GLU A 99 -14.22 -16.89 5.06
C GLU A 99 -12.84 -17.51 4.93
N SER A 100 -12.01 -17.04 3.99
CA SER A 100 -10.61 -17.47 3.88
C SER A 100 -9.76 -17.14 5.12
N LEU A 101 -10.18 -16.17 5.95
CA LEU A 101 -9.54 -15.88 7.25
C LEU A 101 -9.75 -17.00 8.28
N GLY A 102 -10.73 -17.87 8.04
CA GLY A 102 -11.21 -18.92 8.92
C GLY A 102 -12.26 -18.42 9.91
N HIS A 103 -13.43 -19.07 9.90
CA HIS A 103 -14.56 -18.76 10.76
C HIS A 103 -14.16 -18.70 12.25
N GLY A 104 -14.52 -17.61 12.92
CA GLY A 104 -14.34 -17.47 14.39
C GLY A 104 -12.89 -17.39 14.84
N ARG A 105 -11.94 -17.27 13.91
CA ARG A 105 -10.52 -17.12 14.25
C ARG A 105 -10.21 -15.68 14.65
N HIS A 106 -9.14 -15.54 15.41
CA HIS A 106 -8.56 -14.26 15.83
C HIS A 106 -8.35 -13.27 14.66
N ALA A 107 -8.18 -13.77 13.42
CA ALA A 107 -8.01 -12.95 12.23
C ALA A 107 -9.29 -12.16 11.83
N GLN A 108 -10.47 -12.79 11.84
CA GLN A 108 -11.75 -12.11 11.58
C GLN A 108 -11.99 -11.02 12.63
N LEU A 109 -11.83 -11.35 13.92
CA LEU A 109 -11.96 -10.39 15.02
C LEU A 109 -11.01 -9.19 14.88
N LYS A 110 -9.77 -9.45 14.47
CA LYS A 110 -8.78 -8.39 14.23
C LYS A 110 -9.17 -7.49 13.05
N ALA A 111 -9.68 -8.06 11.96
CA ALA A 111 -10.17 -7.30 10.82
C ALA A 111 -11.43 -6.49 11.17
N THR A 112 -12.38 -7.06 11.92
CA THR A 112 -13.56 -6.34 12.44
C THR A 112 -13.15 -5.16 13.32
N ARG A 113 -12.23 -5.37 14.25
CA ARG A 113 -11.71 -4.28 15.11
C ARG A 113 -11.02 -3.20 14.29
N ALA A 114 -10.25 -3.57 13.27
CA ALA A 114 -9.59 -2.61 12.39
C ALA A 114 -10.61 -1.78 11.58
N TYR A 115 -11.66 -2.43 11.09
CA TYR A 115 -12.81 -1.79 10.45
C TYR A 115 -13.47 -0.75 11.35
N GLU A 116 -13.81 -1.12 12.60
CA GLU A 116 -14.45 -0.20 13.56
C GLU A 116 -13.56 1.01 13.85
N VAL A 117 -12.26 0.79 14.08
CA VAL A 117 -11.29 1.87 14.31
C VAL A 117 -11.18 2.79 13.09
N ARG A 118 -11.15 2.24 11.87
CA ARG A 118 -11.12 3.01 10.62
C ARG A 118 -12.36 3.87 10.48
N CYS A 119 -13.55 3.29 10.67
CA CYS A 119 -14.81 4.02 10.55
C CYS A 119 -14.96 5.12 11.60
N ALA A 120 -14.53 4.85 12.84
CA ALA A 120 -14.48 5.86 13.89
C ALA A 120 -13.51 7.01 13.55
N LYS A 121 -12.30 6.69 13.04
CA LYS A 121 -11.29 7.69 12.63
C LYS A 121 -11.78 8.58 11.48
N LEU A 122 -12.50 8.01 10.51
CA LEU A 122 -13.01 8.74 9.34
C LEU A 122 -14.37 9.42 9.59
N GLY A 123 -15.03 9.13 10.71
CA GLY A 123 -16.38 9.61 10.99
C GLY A 123 -17.44 9.05 10.04
N GLY A 124 -17.22 7.87 9.45
CA GLY A 124 -18.12 7.30 8.44
C GLY A 124 -17.61 6.01 7.77
N GLY A 125 -18.27 5.60 6.68
CA GLY A 125 -17.90 4.41 5.92
C GLY A 125 -18.39 3.08 6.52
N TRP A 126 -19.35 3.14 7.44
CA TRP A 126 -19.96 1.96 8.08
C TRP A 126 -20.73 1.10 7.07
N GLU A 127 -21.41 1.72 6.10
CA GLU A 127 -22.21 1.04 5.07
C GLU A 127 -21.37 0.14 4.14
N ASP A 128 -20.12 0.53 3.90
CA ASP A 128 -19.21 -0.22 3.03
C ASP A 128 -18.68 -1.48 3.70
N GLY A 129 -18.87 -1.62 5.02
CA GLY A 129 -18.35 -2.73 5.81
C GLY A 129 -16.83 -2.86 5.75
N VAL A 130 -16.36 -4.10 5.95
CA VAL A 130 -14.94 -4.44 5.97
C VAL A 130 -14.34 -4.28 4.57
N ARG A 131 -13.21 -3.56 4.49
CA ARG A 131 -12.43 -3.36 3.27
C ARG A 131 -11.08 -4.05 3.41
N ARG A 132 -10.39 -4.28 2.28
CA ARG A 132 -9.11 -5.00 2.27
C ARG A 132 -8.03 -4.31 3.10
N ILE A 133 -8.10 -2.99 3.30
CA ILE A 133 -7.23 -2.24 4.23
C ILE A 133 -7.31 -2.77 5.66
N ASP A 134 -8.45 -3.31 6.09
CA ASP A 134 -8.68 -3.76 7.47
C ASP A 134 -7.86 -5.03 7.80
N TRP A 135 -7.36 -5.75 6.79
CA TRP A 135 -6.36 -6.83 6.98
C TRP A 135 -5.04 -6.30 7.55
N LEU A 136 -4.71 -5.03 7.30
CA LEU A 136 -3.47 -4.43 7.80
C LEU A 136 -3.53 -4.16 9.30
N GLY A 137 -4.72 -4.12 9.90
CA GLY A 137 -4.93 -3.73 11.29
C GLY A 137 -4.39 -2.33 11.57
N GLU A 138 -3.65 -2.18 12.67
CA GLU A 138 -3.08 -0.90 13.10
C GLU A 138 -1.93 -0.37 12.22
N LYS A 139 -1.49 -1.13 11.23
CA LYS A 139 -0.28 -0.84 10.45
C LYS A 139 -0.66 -0.43 9.02
N THR A 140 -1.30 0.74 8.89
CA THR A 140 -1.80 1.28 7.61
C THR A 140 -0.80 2.20 6.89
N CYS A 141 0.33 2.54 7.51
CA CYS A 141 1.32 3.40 6.86
C CYS A 141 2.29 2.60 5.99
N LEU A 142 2.30 2.86 4.69
CA LEU A 142 3.34 2.40 3.78
C LEU A 142 4.64 3.14 4.11
N VAL A 143 5.69 2.38 4.41
CA VAL A 143 7.02 2.90 4.79
C VAL A 143 8.12 2.41 3.85
N GLY A 144 7.73 1.79 2.74
CA GLY A 144 8.62 1.43 1.65
C GLY A 144 8.26 0.11 0.96
N VAL A 145 9.12 -0.23 -0.01
CA VAL A 145 9.01 -1.35 -0.92
C VAL A 145 10.37 -2.02 -1.03
N GLU A 146 10.43 -3.30 -0.72
CA GLU A 146 11.63 -4.13 -0.84
C GLU A 146 11.60 -4.86 -2.18
N VAL A 147 12.69 -4.79 -2.95
CA VAL A 147 12.78 -5.54 -4.21
C VAL A 147 13.22 -6.96 -3.89
N ASP A 148 12.48 -7.95 -4.38
CA ASP A 148 12.94 -9.32 -4.34
C ASP A 148 13.95 -9.55 -5.48
N LYS A 149 15.23 -9.68 -5.12
CA LYS A 149 16.31 -9.94 -6.08
C LYS A 149 16.25 -11.35 -6.69
N SER A 150 15.47 -12.27 -6.12
CA SER A 150 15.30 -13.61 -6.67
C SER A 150 14.27 -13.66 -7.82
N ALA A 151 13.41 -12.64 -7.92
CA ALA A 151 12.36 -12.55 -8.94
C ALA A 151 12.82 -11.79 -10.21
N SER A 152 14.07 -11.96 -10.62
CA SER A 152 14.77 -11.08 -11.58
C SER A 152 14.14 -10.90 -12.97
N GLU A 153 13.13 -11.69 -13.34
CA GLU A 153 12.42 -11.51 -14.63
C GLU A 153 10.99 -10.95 -14.47
N CYS A 154 10.35 -11.16 -13.33
CA CYS A 154 8.97 -10.72 -13.09
C CYS A 154 9.00 -9.71 -11.95
N GLY A 155 8.73 -8.44 -12.22
CA GLY A 155 8.84 -7.33 -11.27
C GLY A 155 8.00 -7.46 -10.01
N VAL A 156 8.43 -8.32 -9.10
CA VAL A 156 7.80 -8.59 -7.82
C VAL A 156 8.55 -7.79 -6.76
N ALA A 157 7.81 -6.95 -6.05
CA ALA A 157 8.35 -6.22 -4.91
C ALA A 157 7.43 -6.36 -3.71
N LYS A 158 7.98 -6.23 -2.51
CA LYS A 158 7.29 -6.48 -1.25
C LYS A 158 6.96 -5.16 -0.55
N LEU A 159 5.69 -4.98 -0.18
CA LEU A 159 5.20 -3.81 0.53
C LEU A 159 5.51 -3.91 2.03
N VAL A 160 6.05 -2.83 2.59
CA VAL A 160 6.38 -2.73 4.01
C VAL A 160 5.46 -1.71 4.68
N PHE A 161 4.75 -2.16 5.72
CA PHE A 161 3.80 -1.36 6.47
C PHE A 161 4.17 -1.23 7.95
N ALA A 162 4.00 -0.03 8.48
CA ALA A 162 4.18 0.32 9.89
C ALA A 162 2.93 0.98 10.48
N LYS A 163 2.95 1.19 11.80
CA LYS A 163 1.97 2.04 12.48
C LYS A 163 2.23 3.52 12.10
N PRO A 164 1.19 4.38 12.08
CA PRO A 164 1.32 5.81 11.79
C PRO A 164 2.29 6.61 12.67
#